data_AF-A0A0F9LAA8-F1
#
_entry.id   AF-A0A0F9LAA8-F1
#
_cell.length_a   1.000
_cell.length_b   1.000
_cell.length_c   1.000
_cell.angle_alpha   90.00
_cell.angle_beta   90.00
_cell.angle_gamma   90.00
#
_symmetry.space_group_name_H-M   'P 1'
#
loop_
_entity.id
_entity.type
_entity.pdbx_description
1 polymer ?
#
loop_
_entity_poly.entity_id
_entity_poly.type
_entity_poly.pdbx_seq_one_letter_code
_entity_poly.pdbx_strand_id
1 'polypeptide(L)'
;MDITVGGHYKSLRTGEPYTVLGIEPDGIRIQWLDERGWEDLISRNEHLAVLKRLGAERKNEGRFMRMNRLVLDVSLDFCTLGYLARHGYLYCQMPVEYERTFVDDYSRLSNERPDEEHYNIKDPRDEEWIALSSYISFGASEELLEQLDFGEYEINPEHLGKEDNRWRLCNNKYFYALVSLGFRLGGEQSYERIMKNIMYSDDRKEFKRGFGLRG
;
A
#
# COMPACT_ATOMS: atom_id res chain seq x y z
N MET A 1 -14.94 8.05 -7.19
CA MET A 1 -14.48 6.99 -6.27
C MET A 1 -14.69 5.77 -7.10
N ASP A 2 -13.58 5.18 -7.53
CA ASP A 2 -13.57 4.40 -8.76
C ASP A 2 -13.47 2.93 -8.40
N ILE A 3 -14.08 2.11 -9.24
CA ILE A 3 -14.18 0.67 -9.04
C ILE A 3 -12.79 0.08 -9.26
N THR A 4 -12.25 -0.59 -8.25
CA THR A 4 -10.91 -1.18 -8.32
C THR A 4 -11.05 -2.68 -8.52
N VAL A 5 -10.63 -3.18 -9.68
CA VAL A 5 -10.47 -4.63 -9.90
C VAL A 5 -9.39 -5.14 -8.95
N GLY A 6 -9.65 -6.25 -8.27
CA GLY A 6 -8.87 -6.76 -7.12
C GLY A 6 -9.22 -6.10 -5.79
N GLY A 7 -10.09 -5.09 -5.75
CA GLY A 7 -10.54 -4.46 -4.52
C GLY A 7 -11.47 -5.37 -3.71
N HIS A 8 -11.27 -5.39 -2.39
CA HIS A 8 -12.10 -6.15 -1.45
C HIS A 8 -13.14 -5.22 -0.81
N TYR A 9 -14.40 -5.63 -0.83
CA TYR A 9 -15.53 -4.84 -0.36
C TYR A 9 -16.52 -5.73 0.40
N LYS A 10 -17.55 -5.14 1.01
CA LYS A 10 -18.69 -5.87 1.60
C LYS A 10 -19.98 -5.44 0.92
N SER A 11 -20.83 -6.39 0.54
CA SER A 11 -22.14 -6.07 -0.04
C SER A 11 -23.00 -5.35 1.00
N LEU A 12 -23.72 -4.31 0.57
CA LEU A 12 -24.70 -3.65 1.43
C LEU A 12 -25.95 -4.51 1.66
N ARG A 13 -26.24 -5.43 0.74
CA ARG A 13 -27.43 -6.26 0.77
C ARG A 13 -27.24 -7.47 1.68
N THR A 14 -26.12 -8.17 1.53
CA THR A 14 -25.86 -9.43 2.25
C THR A 14 -24.87 -9.27 3.41
N GLY A 15 -24.06 -8.20 3.42
CA GLY A 15 -22.97 -8.02 4.38
C GLY A 15 -21.73 -8.87 4.07
N GLU A 16 -21.81 -9.74 3.07
CA GLU A 16 -20.74 -10.68 2.73
C GLU A 16 -19.58 -9.97 2.02
N PRO A 17 -18.34 -10.37 2.32
CA PRO A 17 -17.16 -9.82 1.65
C PRO A 17 -17.04 -10.37 0.23
N TYR A 18 -16.52 -9.55 -0.69
CA TYR A 18 -16.26 -9.95 -2.06
C TYR A 18 -15.05 -9.20 -2.64
N THR A 19 -14.44 -9.78 -3.68
CA THR A 19 -13.39 -9.18 -4.50
C THR A 19 -13.94 -8.84 -5.87
N VAL A 20 -13.57 -7.68 -6.43
CA VAL A 20 -13.94 -7.33 -7.81
C VAL A 20 -13.03 -8.06 -8.79
N LEU A 21 -13.59 -8.85 -9.70
CA LEU A 21 -12.87 -9.54 -10.76
C LEU A 21 -12.83 -8.74 -12.07
N GLY A 22 -13.81 -7.86 -12.31
CA GLY A 22 -13.89 -7.11 -13.56
C GLY A 22 -15.03 -6.11 -13.60
N ILE A 23 -14.93 -5.16 -14.53
CA ILE A 23 -15.97 -4.17 -14.81
C ILE A 23 -16.56 -4.50 -16.17
N GLU A 24 -17.79 -4.99 -16.18
CA GLU A 24 -18.52 -5.40 -17.38
C GLU A 24 -19.56 -4.33 -17.78
N PRO A 25 -20.08 -4.33 -19.02
CA PRO A 25 -21.06 -3.33 -19.47
C PRO A 25 -22.33 -3.27 -18.61
N ASP A 26 -22.75 -4.41 -18.09
CA ASP A 26 -23.99 -4.67 -17.35
C ASP A 26 -23.79 -4.71 -15.82
N GLY A 27 -22.56 -4.87 -15.34
CA GLY A 27 -22.30 -4.95 -13.90
C GLY A 27 -20.83 -5.01 -13.54
N ILE A 28 -20.59 -5.34 -12.28
CA ILE A 28 -19.26 -5.57 -11.71
C ILE A 28 -19.18 -7.05 -11.40
N ARG A 29 -18.27 -7.74 -12.08
CA ARG A 29 -18.03 -9.15 -11.80
C ARG A 29 -17.23 -9.25 -10.51
N ILE A 30 -17.69 -10.08 -9.59
CA ILE A 30 -17.13 -10.24 -8.25
C ILE A 30 -16.91 -11.72 -7.94
N GLN A 31 -16.06 -12.00 -6.97
CA GLN A 31 -15.96 -13.29 -6.29
C GLN A 31 -16.29 -13.07 -4.83
N TRP A 32 -17.23 -13.83 -4.29
CA TRP A 32 -17.51 -13.81 -2.87
C TRP A 32 -16.34 -14.41 -2.09
N LEU A 33 -15.97 -13.77 -0.99
CA LEU A 33 -14.89 -14.22 -0.09
C LEU A 33 -15.45 -15.02 1.10
N ASP A 34 -16.69 -15.49 0.98
CA ASP A 34 -17.26 -16.47 1.89
C ASP A 34 -16.71 -17.88 1.60
N GLU A 35 -17.13 -18.87 2.37
CA GLU A 35 -16.69 -20.26 2.21
C GLU A 35 -17.05 -20.86 0.83
N ARG A 36 -17.89 -20.19 0.04
CA ARG A 36 -18.37 -20.67 -1.26
C ARG A 36 -17.51 -20.21 -2.43
N GLY A 37 -16.81 -19.07 -2.31
CA GLY A 37 -15.82 -18.63 -3.29
C GLY A 37 -16.36 -18.38 -4.70
N TRP A 38 -17.68 -18.27 -4.85
CA TRP A 38 -18.37 -18.25 -6.14
C TRP A 38 -18.36 -16.87 -6.79
N GLU A 39 -18.42 -16.84 -8.11
CA GLU A 39 -18.49 -15.61 -8.89
C GLU A 39 -19.93 -15.13 -9.07
N ASP A 40 -20.12 -13.81 -9.07
CA ASP A 40 -21.41 -13.17 -9.29
C ASP A 40 -21.24 -11.85 -10.05
N LEU A 41 -22.33 -11.32 -10.60
CA LEU A 41 -22.37 -10.03 -11.28
C LEU A 41 -23.30 -9.09 -10.50
N ILE A 42 -22.71 -8.12 -9.79
CA ILE A 42 -23.49 -7.12 -9.06
C ILE A 42 -23.72 -5.87 -9.91
N SER A 43 -24.83 -5.18 -9.68
CA SER A 43 -25.10 -3.94 -10.41
C SER A 43 -24.08 -2.84 -10.07
N ARG A 44 -23.73 -1.99 -11.05
CA ARG A 44 -22.88 -0.83 -10.80
C ARG A 44 -23.43 0.10 -9.72
N ASN A 45 -24.75 0.24 -9.65
CA ASN A 45 -25.42 1.09 -8.65
C ASN A 45 -25.24 0.57 -7.23
N GLU A 46 -25.33 -0.74 -7.02
CA GLU A 46 -25.07 -1.38 -5.73
C GLU A 46 -23.63 -1.13 -5.28
N HIS A 47 -22.67 -1.34 -6.20
CA HIS A 47 -21.26 -1.09 -5.90
C HIS A 47 -20.98 0.39 -5.62
N LEU A 48 -21.59 1.32 -6.36
CA LEU A 48 -21.48 2.76 -6.08
C LEU A 48 -22.04 3.15 -4.70
N ALA A 49 -23.10 2.48 -4.24
CA ALA A 49 -23.64 2.70 -2.91
C ALA A 49 -22.68 2.21 -1.81
N VAL A 50 -22.02 1.05 -2.00
CA VAL A 50 -20.94 0.56 -1.12
C VAL A 50 -19.84 1.61 -1.01
N LEU A 51 -19.37 2.12 -2.16
CA LEU A 51 -18.34 3.16 -2.22
C LEU A 51 -18.76 4.45 -1.50
N LYS A 52 -20.02 4.89 -1.68
CA LYS A 52 -20.54 6.10 -1.01
C LYS A 52 -20.64 5.93 0.51
N ARG A 53 -21.07 4.76 0.99
CA ARG A 53 -21.16 4.46 2.43
C ARG A 53 -19.78 4.41 3.07
N LEU A 54 -18.84 3.72 2.44
CA LEU A 54 -17.43 3.73 2.86
C LEU A 54 -16.93 5.17 2.94
N GLY A 55 -17.19 6.00 1.93
CA GLY A 55 -16.85 7.43 1.97
C GLY A 55 -17.47 8.24 3.12
N ALA A 56 -18.62 7.82 3.65
CA ALA A 56 -19.31 8.48 4.76
C ALA A 56 -18.85 7.98 6.14
N GLU A 57 -18.58 6.67 6.29
CA GLU A 57 -18.01 6.06 7.50
C GLU A 57 -16.57 6.55 7.73
N ARG A 58 -15.81 6.76 6.65
CA ARG A 58 -14.45 7.31 6.60
C ARG A 58 -14.30 8.79 7.01
N LYS A 59 -15.39 9.49 7.38
CA LYS A 59 -15.32 10.89 7.84
C LYS A 59 -14.70 11.03 9.24
N ASN A 60 -14.55 9.92 9.96
CA ASN A 60 -14.06 9.86 11.34
C ASN A 60 -12.70 9.15 11.51
N GLU A 61 -11.99 8.79 10.43
CA GLU A 61 -10.74 8.02 10.50
C GLU A 61 -9.56 8.82 9.90
N GLY A 62 -8.50 9.05 10.71
CA GLY A 62 -7.11 9.29 10.30
C GLY A 62 -6.74 10.46 9.36
N ARG A 63 -5.71 11.25 9.73
CA ARG A 63 -5.33 12.53 9.09
C ARG A 63 -4.77 12.48 7.65
N PHE A 64 -4.47 11.32 7.06
CA PHE A 64 -3.89 11.26 5.70
C PHE A 64 -4.87 10.90 4.56
N MET A 65 -6.13 10.57 4.85
CA MET A 65 -7.12 10.08 3.86
C MET A 65 -7.57 11.08 2.76
N ARG A 66 -6.88 12.22 2.59
CA ARG A 66 -7.32 13.26 1.64
C ARG A 66 -6.48 13.40 0.37
N MET A 67 -5.34 12.71 0.24
CA MET A 67 -4.42 13.01 -0.86
C MET A 67 -4.47 12.07 -2.06
N ASN A 68 -4.88 10.81 -1.91
CA ASN A 68 -4.97 9.93 -3.08
C ASN A 68 -6.20 9.02 -3.04
N ARG A 69 -7.12 9.22 -3.99
CA ARG A 69 -8.37 8.43 -4.12
C ARG A 69 -8.13 6.94 -4.45
N LEU A 70 -6.88 6.60 -4.75
CA LEU A 70 -6.45 5.31 -5.31
C LEU A 70 -5.96 4.31 -4.26
N VAL A 71 -5.56 4.78 -3.08
CA VAL A 71 -5.08 3.93 -1.98
C VAL A 71 -5.97 4.19 -0.78
N LEU A 72 -7.10 3.47 -0.74
CA LEU A 72 -8.10 3.57 0.31
C LEU A 72 -7.65 2.80 1.56
N ASP A 73 -8.04 3.29 2.74
CA ASP A 73 -7.91 2.60 4.03
C ASP A 73 -6.46 2.33 4.48
N VAL A 74 -5.55 3.26 4.21
CA VAL A 74 -4.18 3.22 4.76
C VAL A 74 -3.97 4.29 5.81
N SER A 75 -3.75 3.86 7.06
CA SER A 75 -3.27 4.74 8.13
C SER A 75 -1.75 4.83 8.06
N LEU A 76 -1.22 6.04 7.99
CA LEU A 76 0.21 6.31 8.04
C LEU A 76 0.52 7.12 9.29
N ASP A 77 1.30 6.56 10.20
CA ASP A 77 1.88 7.32 11.31
C ASP A 77 3.08 8.12 10.81
N PHE A 78 3.06 9.44 11.01
CA PHE A 78 4.11 10.30 10.47
C PHE A 78 5.46 10.09 11.15
N CYS A 79 5.52 9.66 12.42
CA CYS A 79 6.78 9.31 13.06
C CYS A 79 7.38 8.06 12.39
N THR A 80 6.59 7.02 12.14
CA THR A 80 7.02 5.84 11.37
C THR A 80 7.46 6.20 9.97
N LEU A 81 6.71 7.08 9.27
CA LEU A 81 7.08 7.54 7.94
C LEU A 81 8.43 8.27 7.93
N GLY A 82 8.68 9.13 8.92
CA GLY A 82 9.96 9.80 9.07
C GLY A 82 11.11 8.81 9.21
N TYR A 83 10.90 7.76 10.01
CA TYR A 83 11.88 6.69 10.19
C TYR A 83 12.14 5.94 8.87
N LEU A 84 11.09 5.51 8.19
CA LEU A 84 11.19 4.81 6.90
C LEU A 84 11.83 5.67 5.82
N ALA A 85 11.62 6.98 5.83
CA ALA A 85 12.27 7.89 4.88
C ALA A 85 13.80 7.94 5.05
N ARG A 86 14.34 7.45 6.18
CA ARG A 86 15.77 7.37 6.40
C ARG A 86 16.34 5.96 6.26
N HIS A 87 15.59 4.96 6.73
CA HIS A 87 16.09 3.59 6.89
C HIS A 87 15.39 2.57 6.00
N GLY A 88 14.33 2.98 5.30
CA GLY A 88 13.51 2.12 4.47
C GLY A 88 14.08 1.90 3.07
N TYR A 89 14.02 0.66 2.62
CA TYR A 89 14.35 0.22 1.27
C TYR A 89 13.11 -0.41 0.62
N LEU A 90 12.59 0.25 -0.41
CA LEU A 90 11.36 -0.15 -1.11
C LEU A 90 11.70 -0.98 -2.35
N TYR A 91 11.13 -2.17 -2.47
CA TYR A 91 11.35 -3.05 -3.61
C TYR A 91 10.10 -3.87 -3.95
N CYS A 92 10.12 -4.54 -5.10
CA CYS A 92 9.02 -5.40 -5.53
C CYS A 92 9.55 -6.67 -6.19
N GLN A 93 8.70 -7.68 -6.23
CA GLN A 93 8.95 -8.96 -6.90
C GLN A 93 7.67 -9.32 -7.66
N MET A 94 7.81 -9.67 -8.93
CA MET A 94 6.67 -10.02 -9.77
C MET A 94 7.11 -10.83 -10.99
N PRO A 95 6.22 -11.65 -11.57
CA PRO A 95 6.42 -12.19 -12.91
C PRO A 95 6.50 -11.08 -13.97
N VAL A 96 7.24 -11.34 -15.06
CA VAL A 96 7.50 -10.36 -16.14
C VAL A 96 6.22 -9.81 -16.76
N GLU A 97 5.17 -10.63 -16.88
CA GLU A 97 3.88 -10.22 -17.44
C GLU A 97 3.17 -9.12 -16.65
N TYR A 98 3.50 -8.92 -15.38
CA TYR A 98 2.93 -7.87 -14.53
C TYR A 98 3.73 -6.57 -14.52
N GLU A 99 4.92 -6.55 -15.12
CA GLU A 99 5.82 -5.38 -15.13
C GLU A 99 5.11 -4.13 -15.65
N ARG A 100 4.45 -4.24 -16.81
CA ARG A 100 3.74 -3.10 -17.41
C ARG A 100 2.67 -2.52 -16.48
N THR A 101 1.88 -3.39 -15.86
CA THR A 101 0.83 -2.97 -14.91
C THR A 101 1.42 -2.25 -13.71
N PHE A 102 2.51 -2.80 -13.15
CA PHE A 102 3.24 -2.15 -12.05
C PHE A 102 3.78 -0.78 -12.44
N VAL A 103 4.44 -0.68 -13.60
CA VAL A 103 5.01 0.58 -14.10
C VAL A 103 3.93 1.63 -14.32
N ASP A 104 2.79 1.24 -14.89
CA ASP A 104 1.66 2.14 -15.11
C ASP A 104 1.07 2.65 -13.78
N ASP A 105 0.87 1.77 -12.80
CA ASP A 105 0.38 2.13 -11.47
C ASP A 105 1.36 3.01 -10.69
N TYR A 106 2.64 2.63 -10.68
CA TYR A 106 3.70 3.40 -10.04
C TYR A 106 3.78 4.80 -10.67
N SER A 107 3.86 4.89 -12.00
CA SER A 107 4.00 6.16 -12.71
C SER A 107 2.84 7.11 -12.43
N ARG A 108 1.62 6.57 -12.36
CA ARG A 108 0.42 7.32 -12.01
C ARG A 108 0.46 7.86 -10.59
N LEU A 109 1.02 7.13 -9.64
CA LEU A 109 1.07 7.53 -8.22
C LEU A 109 2.26 8.46 -7.91
N SER A 110 3.42 8.17 -8.47
CA SER A 110 4.66 8.93 -8.25
C SER A 110 4.76 10.17 -9.15
N ASN A 111 3.96 10.24 -10.21
CA ASN A 111 4.11 11.15 -11.36
C ASN A 111 5.46 11.04 -12.07
N GLU A 112 6.14 9.89 -11.94
CA GLU A 112 7.46 9.63 -12.50
C GLU A 112 7.50 8.20 -13.04
N ARG A 113 7.98 8.03 -14.27
CA ARG A 113 8.24 6.70 -14.77
C ARG A 113 9.50 6.15 -14.08
N PRO A 114 9.41 5.02 -13.39
CA PRO A 114 10.58 4.37 -12.83
C PRO A 114 11.52 3.95 -13.97
N ASP A 115 12.81 4.02 -13.72
CA ASP A 115 13.83 3.73 -14.74
C ASP A 115 14.12 2.22 -14.77
N GLU A 116 14.34 1.67 -15.97
CA GLU A 116 14.60 0.25 -16.19
C GLU A 116 15.84 -0.24 -15.43
N GLU A 117 16.85 0.61 -15.30
CA GLU A 117 18.07 0.34 -14.53
C GLU A 117 17.86 0.43 -13.00
N HIS A 118 16.76 1.06 -12.56
CA HIS A 118 16.45 1.32 -11.14
C HIS A 118 15.27 0.48 -10.63
N TYR A 119 14.69 -0.37 -11.47
CA TYR A 119 13.77 -1.40 -11.06
C TYR A 119 14.49 -2.39 -10.16
N ASN A 120 14.31 -2.23 -8.85
CA ASN A 120 14.57 -3.31 -7.89
C ASN A 120 13.43 -4.33 -7.98
N ILE A 121 13.18 -4.84 -9.20
CA ILE A 121 12.29 -5.95 -9.52
C ILE A 121 13.17 -7.19 -9.53
N LYS A 122 12.97 -8.09 -8.56
CA LYS A 122 13.66 -9.38 -8.58
C LYS A 122 12.77 -10.40 -9.29
N ASP A 123 13.38 -11.20 -10.16
CA ASP A 123 12.72 -12.36 -10.75
C ASP A 123 12.21 -13.29 -9.62
N PRO A 124 10.96 -13.80 -9.72
CA PRO A 124 10.44 -14.77 -8.78
C PRO A 124 11.30 -16.03 -8.85
N ARG A 125 11.67 -16.58 -7.68
CA ARG A 125 12.60 -17.72 -7.61
C ARG A 125 11.93 -19.06 -7.90
N ASP A 126 10.60 -19.14 -7.90
CA ASP A 126 9.82 -20.37 -8.03
C ASP A 126 8.48 -20.13 -8.74
N GLU A 127 7.87 -21.22 -9.25
CA GLU A 127 6.56 -21.30 -9.92
C GLU A 127 5.35 -20.92 -9.02
N GLU A 128 5.58 -20.48 -7.78
CA GLU A 128 4.53 -20.30 -6.75
C GLU A 128 3.96 -18.88 -6.61
N TRP A 129 4.31 -17.90 -7.47
CA TRP A 129 3.81 -16.53 -7.31
C TRP A 129 3.11 -16.02 -8.56
N ILE A 130 1.78 -16.12 -8.55
CA ILE A 130 0.88 -15.69 -9.63
C ILE A 130 0.62 -14.16 -9.59
N ALA A 131 1.29 -13.39 -8.73
CA ALA A 131 0.94 -11.99 -8.45
C ALA A 131 2.12 -11.08 -8.06
N LEU A 132 1.92 -9.77 -8.26
CA LEU A 132 2.79 -8.69 -7.83
C LEU A 132 2.87 -8.60 -6.29
N SER A 133 4.09 -8.55 -5.76
CA SER A 133 4.36 -8.34 -4.33
C SER A 133 5.33 -7.19 -4.10
N SER A 134 4.98 -6.28 -3.20
CA SER A 134 5.81 -5.14 -2.84
C SER A 134 6.22 -5.19 -1.37
N TYR A 135 7.42 -4.68 -1.10
CA TYR A 135 8.10 -4.85 0.16
C TYR A 135 8.75 -3.55 0.60
N ILE A 136 8.75 -3.35 1.92
CA ILE A 136 9.53 -2.31 2.59
C ILE A 136 10.42 -3.04 3.60
N SER A 137 11.74 -3.01 3.37
CA SER A 137 12.73 -3.52 4.30
C SER A 137 13.37 -2.37 5.07
N PHE A 138 13.60 -2.54 6.37
CA PHE A 138 14.26 -1.54 7.21
C PHE A 138 15.00 -2.23 8.36
N GLY A 139 16.08 -1.61 8.83
CA GLY A 139 16.73 -1.99 10.08
C GLY A 139 16.03 -1.35 11.26
N ALA A 140 15.86 -2.04 12.39
CA ALA A 140 15.44 -1.48 13.68
C ALA A 140 15.77 -2.46 14.82
N SER A 141 16.17 -1.94 15.98
CA SER A 141 16.16 -2.75 17.21
C SER A 141 14.73 -3.11 17.63
N GLU A 142 14.56 -4.14 18.45
CA GLU A 142 13.24 -4.53 18.98
C GLU A 142 12.58 -3.39 19.76
N GLU A 143 13.34 -2.67 20.59
CA GLU A 143 12.79 -1.54 21.38
C GLU A 143 12.36 -0.35 20.50
N LEU A 144 13.01 -0.19 19.36
CA LEU A 144 12.61 0.82 18.38
C LEU A 144 11.37 0.38 17.61
N LEU A 145 11.27 -0.91 17.27
CA LEU A 145 10.10 -1.45 16.57
C LEU A 145 8.81 -1.22 17.39
N GLU A 146 8.86 -1.36 18.71
CA GLU A 146 7.73 -1.06 19.60
C GLU A 146 7.28 0.41 19.58
N GLN A 147 8.15 1.33 19.17
CA GLN A 147 7.85 2.76 19.06
C GLN A 147 7.32 3.15 17.67
N LEU A 148 7.43 2.27 16.68
CA LEU A 148 6.97 2.50 15.33
C LEU A 148 5.55 1.93 15.16
N ASP A 149 4.63 2.76 14.69
CA ASP A 149 3.26 2.37 14.40
C ASP A 149 3.07 2.12 12.90
N PHE A 150 2.82 0.86 12.54
CA PHE A 150 2.47 0.42 11.19
C PHE A 150 0.99 0.07 11.08
N GLY A 151 0.15 0.47 12.05
CA GLY A 151 -1.27 0.17 12.09
C GLY A 151 -1.55 -1.32 12.22
N GLU A 152 -2.44 -1.83 11.37
CA GLU A 152 -2.81 -3.25 11.33
C GLU A 152 -1.87 -4.12 10.47
N TYR A 153 -0.81 -3.53 9.89
CA TYR A 153 0.01 -4.24 8.92
C TYR A 153 1.10 -5.06 9.59
N GLU A 154 1.14 -6.35 9.24
CA GLU A 154 2.09 -7.30 9.79
C GLU A 154 3.52 -7.01 9.31
N ILE A 155 4.44 -6.97 10.27
CA ILE A 155 5.87 -6.82 10.05
C ILE A 155 6.54 -8.14 10.41
N ASN A 156 7.31 -8.67 9.48
CA ASN A 156 7.97 -9.96 9.65
C ASN A 156 9.50 -9.77 9.68
N PRO A 157 10.24 -10.56 10.48
CA PRO A 157 11.69 -10.56 10.41
C PRO A 157 12.16 -10.94 9.00
N GLU A 158 13.17 -10.26 8.49
CA GLU A 158 13.70 -10.51 7.15
C GLU A 158 14.80 -11.58 7.20
N HIS A 159 14.47 -12.81 6.79
CA HIS A 159 15.40 -13.94 6.81
C HIS A 159 16.45 -13.87 5.67
N LEU A 160 17.36 -12.90 5.74
CA LEU A 160 18.50 -12.76 4.82
C LEU A 160 19.80 -13.39 5.35
N GLY A 161 19.70 -14.24 6.36
CA GLY A 161 20.74 -15.20 6.70
C GLY A 161 21.80 -14.75 7.70
N LYS A 162 21.64 -13.63 8.43
CA LYS A 162 22.37 -13.36 9.71
C LYS A 162 22.11 -12.03 10.46
N GLU A 163 21.11 -11.22 10.11
CA GLU A 163 20.89 -9.94 10.81
C GLU A 163 19.59 -9.97 11.63
N ASP A 164 19.71 -10.00 12.95
CA ASP A 164 18.60 -10.06 13.92
C ASP A 164 17.75 -8.78 13.97
N ASN A 165 18.14 -7.72 13.25
CA ASN A 165 17.52 -6.39 13.32
C ASN A 165 16.91 -5.90 12.01
N ARG A 166 16.69 -6.78 11.01
CA ARG A 166 16.01 -6.41 9.76
C ARG A 166 14.58 -6.90 9.73
N TRP A 167 13.70 -5.98 9.37
CA TRP A 167 12.26 -6.17 9.34
C TRP A 167 11.72 -5.90 7.94
N ARG A 168 10.64 -6.58 7.60
CA ARG A 168 9.99 -6.47 6.30
C ARG A 168 8.48 -6.37 6.44
N LEU A 169 7.92 -5.35 5.82
CA LEU A 169 6.49 -5.20 5.62
C LEU A 169 6.14 -5.60 4.18
N CYS A 170 5.14 -6.49 4.03
CA CYS A 170 4.63 -6.96 2.74
C CYS A 170 3.17 -6.53 2.56
N ASN A 171 2.95 -5.33 2.03
CA ASN A 171 1.60 -4.82 1.80
C ASN A 171 1.55 -3.83 0.63
N ASN A 172 0.92 -4.24 -0.46
CA ASN A 172 0.82 -3.43 -1.69
C ASN A 172 0.11 -2.10 -1.47
N LYS A 173 -0.94 -2.05 -0.64
CA LYS A 173 -1.64 -0.79 -0.37
C LYS A 173 -0.75 0.18 0.39
N TYR A 174 -0.12 -0.27 1.47
CA TYR A 174 0.77 0.58 2.25
C TYR A 174 1.93 1.09 1.39
N PHE A 175 2.55 0.21 0.59
CA PHE A 175 3.61 0.57 -0.34
C PHE A 175 3.18 1.69 -1.31
N TYR A 176 2.03 1.53 -1.97
CA TYR A 176 1.54 2.54 -2.91
C TYR A 176 1.10 3.84 -2.21
N ALA A 177 0.65 3.78 -0.95
CA ALA A 177 0.42 4.97 -0.14
C ALA A 177 1.73 5.75 0.06
N LEU A 178 2.83 5.07 0.40
CA LEU A 178 4.15 5.69 0.53
C LEU A 178 4.60 6.33 -0.79
N VAL A 179 4.48 5.60 -1.91
CA VAL A 179 4.83 6.12 -3.24
C VAL A 179 4.03 7.39 -3.55
N SER A 180 2.73 7.38 -3.27
CA SER A 180 1.86 8.54 -3.48
C SER A 180 2.22 9.75 -2.62
N LEU A 181 2.81 9.52 -1.44
CA LEU A 181 3.30 10.55 -0.54
C LEU A 181 4.68 11.08 -0.97
N GLY A 182 5.41 10.36 -1.83
CA GLY A 182 6.68 10.79 -2.43
C GLY A 182 7.87 9.86 -2.18
N PHE A 183 7.64 8.69 -1.58
CA PHE A 183 8.66 7.64 -1.50
C PHE A 183 8.94 7.05 -2.89
N ARG A 184 10.15 6.52 -3.07
CA ARG A 184 10.62 5.89 -4.31
C ARG A 184 11.10 4.47 -4.06
N LEU A 185 11.19 3.70 -5.13
CA LEU A 185 11.91 2.42 -5.11
C LEU A 185 13.37 2.65 -4.70
N GLY A 186 13.97 1.65 -4.06
CA GLY A 186 15.31 1.73 -3.51
C GLY A 186 15.37 2.33 -2.10
N GLY A 187 16.57 2.70 -1.67
CA GLY A 187 16.85 3.20 -0.31
C GLY A 187 16.97 4.73 -0.19
N GLU A 188 17.03 5.46 -1.31
CA GLU A 188 17.28 6.90 -1.30
C GLU A 188 15.95 7.68 -1.35
N GLN A 189 15.38 7.94 -0.16
CA GLN A 189 14.14 8.71 -0.05
C GLN A 189 14.43 10.20 0.11
N SER A 190 13.70 11.04 -0.63
CA SER A 190 13.85 12.49 -0.55
C SER A 190 13.01 13.06 0.60
N TYR A 191 13.68 13.39 1.70
CA TYR A 191 13.08 14.04 2.87
C TYR A 191 12.26 15.28 2.48
N GLU A 192 12.84 16.19 1.69
CA GLU A 192 12.20 17.44 1.27
C GLU A 192 10.96 17.18 0.40
N ARG A 193 11.03 16.20 -0.51
CA ARG A 193 9.90 15.83 -1.36
C ARG A 193 8.73 15.30 -0.54
N ILE A 194 9.00 14.36 0.36
CA ILE A 194 7.97 13.76 1.23
C ILE A 194 7.37 14.85 2.12
N MET A 195 8.22 15.67 2.75
CA MET A 195 7.81 16.75 3.64
C MET A 195 6.88 17.76 2.97
N LYS A 196 7.12 18.10 1.69
CA LYS A 196 6.27 19.02 0.90
C LYS A 196 4.85 18.50 0.74
N ASN A 197 4.67 17.18 0.67
CA ASN A 197 3.38 16.53 0.51
C ASN A 197 2.63 16.34 1.83
N ILE A 198 3.26 16.55 2.98
CA ILE A 198 2.58 16.55 4.28
C ILE A 198 1.88 17.89 4.47
N MET A 199 0.56 17.91 4.58
CA MET A 199 -0.22 19.16 4.61
C MET A 199 -0.16 19.91 5.94
N TYR A 200 -0.28 19.19 7.07
CA TYR A 200 -0.45 19.80 8.39
C TYR A 200 0.88 19.97 9.13
N SER A 201 1.02 21.06 9.87
CA SER A 201 2.26 21.38 10.58
C SER A 201 2.62 20.39 11.67
N ASP A 202 1.64 19.83 12.37
CA ASP A 202 1.89 18.87 13.46
C ASP A 202 2.36 17.52 12.92
N ASP A 203 1.74 17.05 11.84
CA ASP A 203 2.16 15.86 11.11
C ASP A 203 3.60 15.99 10.59
N ARG A 204 4.00 17.19 10.13
CA ARG A 204 5.40 17.48 9.75
C ARG A 204 6.38 17.40 10.94
N LYS A 205 5.95 17.76 12.16
CA LYS A 205 6.79 17.65 13.36
C LYS A 205 6.99 16.19 13.73
N GLU A 206 5.94 15.39 13.67
CA GLU A 206 6.03 13.93 13.92
C GLU A 206 6.94 13.26 12.90
N PHE A 207 6.83 13.62 11.61
CA PHE A 207 7.75 13.15 10.58
C PHE A 207 9.20 13.55 10.84
N LYS A 208 9.44 14.80 11.26
CA LYS A 208 10.77 15.26 11.67
C LYS A 208 11.33 14.44 12.83
N ARG A 209 10.51 14.14 13.83
CA ARG A 209 10.89 13.33 14.98
C ARG A 209 11.31 11.93 14.54
N GLY A 210 10.47 11.29 13.73
CA GLY A 210 10.73 9.98 13.16
C GLY A 210 12.03 9.89 12.38
N PHE A 211 12.28 10.86 11.49
CA PHE A 211 13.51 10.93 10.69
C PHE A 211 14.79 11.07 11.53
N GLY A 212 14.65 11.62 12.74
CA GLY A 212 15.73 11.75 13.71
C GLY A 212 16.05 10.47 14.49
N LEU A 213 15.17 9.46 14.48
CA LEU A 213 15.38 8.20 15.19
C LEU A 213 16.54 7.41 14.57
N ARG A 214 17.30 6.72 15.42
CA ARG A 214 18.45 5.90 15.04
C ARG A 214 18.05 4.43 15.14
N GLY A 215 18.31 3.67 14.08
CA GLY A 215 18.10 2.23 14.00
C GLY A 215 19.18 1.41 14.68
#